data_AF-A0A524PZZ3-F1
#
_entry.id   AF-A0A524PZZ3-F1
#
_cell.length_a   1.000
_cell.length_b   1.000
_cell.length_c   1.000
_cell.angle_alpha   90.00
_cell.angle_beta   90.00
_cell.angle_gamma   90.00
#
_symmetry.space_group_name_H-M   'P 1'
#
loop_
_entity.id
_entity.type
_entity.pdbx_description
1 polymer ?
#
loop_
_entity_poly.entity_id
_entity_poly.type
_entity_poly.pdbx_seq_one_letter_code
_entity_poly.pdbx_strand_id
1 'polypeptide(L)'
;MATIPAYPITPDIRLPCESDQAQQIIDQVVRVFNDYPQDRTDGVRVLFPTGWVLTRVSVTEPLVTLRFEAHTQHDLVILQQMVRQASPLLAQIWPAMPG
;
A
#
# COMPACT_ATOMS: atom_id res chain seq x y z
N MET A 1 29.55 13.05 -5.74
CA MET A 1 28.62 12.03 -6.23
C MET A 1 27.69 11.68 -5.08
N ALA A 2 26.42 12.08 -5.15
CA ALA A 2 25.45 11.74 -4.12
C ALA A 2 25.02 10.27 -4.35
N THR A 3 25.44 9.37 -3.48
CA THR A 3 24.87 8.02 -3.41
C THR A 3 23.42 8.18 -2.97
N ILE A 4 22.50 8.05 -3.91
CA ILE A 4 21.07 7.93 -3.60
C ILE A 4 20.92 6.53 -2.98
N PRO A 5 20.42 6.40 -1.74
CA PRO A 5 20.15 5.09 -1.18
C PRO A 5 19.16 4.35 -2.08
N ALA A 6 19.56 3.18 -2.57
CA ALA A 6 18.66 2.33 -3.34
C ALA A 6 17.71 1.63 -2.36
N TYR A 7 16.56 2.24 -2.09
CA TYR A 7 15.51 1.62 -1.29
C TYR A 7 14.69 0.65 -2.15
N PRO A 8 14.49 -0.60 -1.69
CA PRO A 8 13.56 -1.51 -2.34
C PRO A 8 12.18 -0.88 -2.50
N ILE A 9 11.71 -0.81 -3.74
CA ILE A 9 10.42 -0.25 -4.13
C ILE A 9 9.69 -1.24 -5.02
N THR A 10 8.38 -1.40 -4.81
CA THR A 10 7.56 -2.22 -5.71
C THR A 10 7.21 -1.43 -6.97
N PRO A 11 6.98 -2.10 -8.13
CA PRO A 11 6.18 -1.50 -9.18
C PRO A 11 4.75 -1.21 -8.67
N ASP A 12 3.94 -0.54 -9.49
CA ASP A 12 2.51 -0.36 -9.19
C ASP A 12 1.80 -1.71 -9.14
N ILE A 13 1.30 -2.07 -7.97
CA ILE A 13 0.47 -3.25 -7.76
C ILE A 13 -0.96 -2.82 -8.04
N ARG A 14 -1.51 -3.29 -9.17
CA ARG A 14 -2.85 -2.93 -9.64
C ARG A 14 -3.80 -4.08 -9.38
N LEU A 15 -4.81 -3.85 -8.53
CA LEU A 15 -5.75 -4.87 -8.10
C LEU A 15 -7.15 -4.50 -8.61
N PRO A 16 -7.71 -5.25 -9.57
CA PRO A 16 -9.06 -5.01 -10.08
C PRO A 16 -10.10 -5.13 -8.96
N CYS A 17 -10.94 -4.11 -8.82
CA CYS A 17 -12.06 -4.09 -7.88
C CYS A 17 -12.99 -2.90 -8.20
N GLU A 18 -14.26 -3.01 -7.82
CA GLU A 18 -15.20 -1.90 -7.99
C GLU A 18 -14.74 -0.66 -7.18
N SER A 19 -15.10 0.54 -7.64
CA SER A 19 -14.70 1.80 -6.99
C SER A 19 -15.10 1.86 -5.51
N ASP A 20 -16.27 1.34 -5.17
CA ASP A 20 -16.75 1.26 -3.78
C ASP A 20 -15.86 0.36 -2.91
N GLN A 21 -15.38 -0.76 -3.47
CA GLN A 21 -14.44 -1.64 -2.78
C GLN A 21 -13.08 -0.97 -2.62
N ALA A 22 -12.60 -0.26 -3.65
CA ALA A 22 -11.34 0.50 -3.59
C ALA A 22 -11.39 1.57 -2.48
N GLN A 23 -12.50 2.30 -2.39
CA GLN A 23 -12.71 3.30 -1.34
C GLN A 23 -12.78 2.65 0.04
N GLN A 24 -13.48 1.52 0.18
CA GLN A 24 -13.55 0.78 1.44
C GLN A 24 -12.18 0.27 1.89
N ILE A 25 -11.33 -0.18 0.96
CA ILE A 25 -9.94 -0.58 1.26
C ILE A 25 -9.15 0.61 1.80
N ILE A 26 -9.25 1.79 1.18
CA ILE A 26 -8.57 3.01 1.64
C ILE A 26 -9.03 3.36 3.06
N ASP A 27 -10.33 3.36 3.33
CA ASP A 27 -10.89 3.70 4.64
C ASP A 27 -10.42 2.74 5.74
N GLN A 28 -10.29 1.45 5.40
CA GLN A 28 -9.78 0.42 6.31
C GLN A 28 -8.28 0.63 6.61
N VAL A 29 -7.47 0.89 5.59
CA VAL A 29 -6.04 1.21 5.74
C VAL A 29 -5.85 2.46 6.61
N VAL A 30 -6.60 3.52 6.31
CA VAL A 30 -6.63 4.77 7.09
C VAL A 30 -6.92 4.49 8.57
N ARG A 31 -7.95 3.69 8.85
CA ARG A 31 -8.40 3.41 10.22
C ARG A 31 -7.40 2.56 10.98
N VAL A 32 -6.90 1.49 10.37
CA VAL A 32 -5.96 0.55 11.01
C VAL A 32 -4.64 1.23 11.33
N PHE A 33 -4.17 2.13 10.47
CA PHE A 33 -2.90 2.82 10.65
C PHE A 33 -3.06 4.28 11.11
N ASN A 34 -4.10 4.59 11.87
CA ASN A 34 -4.39 5.96 12.32
C ASN A 34 -3.30 6.56 13.23
N ASP A 35 -2.50 5.71 13.88
CA ASP A 35 -1.39 6.14 14.75
C ASP A 35 -0.12 6.50 13.96
N TYR A 36 -0.10 6.25 12.64
CA TYR A 36 1.00 6.61 11.76
C TYR A 36 0.71 7.92 11.03
N PRO A 37 1.73 8.72 10.67
CA PRO A 37 1.53 9.88 9.82
C PRO A 37 0.95 9.49 8.46
N GLN A 38 -0.06 10.25 8.00
CA GLN A 38 -0.77 10.00 6.74
C GLN A 38 -0.83 11.26 5.88
N ASP A 39 -0.58 11.12 4.58
CA ASP A 39 -0.92 12.11 3.55
C ASP A 39 -2.11 11.59 2.74
N ARG A 40 -3.16 12.40 2.60
CA ARG A 40 -4.41 12.03 1.93
C ARG A 40 -4.68 12.77 0.61
N THR A 41 -3.64 13.38 0.03
CA THR A 41 -3.77 14.24 -1.16
C THR A 41 -4.08 13.44 -2.43
N ASP A 42 -3.47 12.27 -2.62
CA ASP A 42 -3.68 11.36 -3.77
C ASP A 42 -3.89 9.92 -3.27
N GLY A 43 -5.07 9.64 -2.71
CA GLY A 43 -5.35 8.41 -1.98
C GLY A 43 -4.91 8.52 -0.51
N VAL A 44 -4.28 7.48 0.04
CA VAL A 44 -3.64 7.51 1.36
C VAL A 44 -2.21 7.01 1.27
N ARG A 45 -1.26 7.86 1.65
CA ARG A 45 0.12 7.48 1.91
C ARG A 45 0.35 7.38 3.40
N VAL A 46 0.66 6.18 3.89
CA VAL A 46 0.99 5.95 5.30
C VAL A 46 2.51 5.84 5.45
N LEU A 47 3.08 6.59 6.38
CA LEU A 47 4.51 6.61 6.68
C LEU A 47 4.81 5.73 7.89
N PHE A 48 5.63 4.70 7.70
CA PHE A 48 6.12 3.82 8.75
C PHE A 48 7.59 4.12 9.08
N PRO A 49 8.09 3.70 10.26
CA PRO A 49 9.52 3.84 10.58
C PRO A 49 10.47 3.15 9.58
N THR A 50 9.99 2.12 8.89
CA THR A 50 10.78 1.29 7.97
C THR A 50 10.49 1.55 6.48
N GLY A 51 9.58 2.47 6.15
CA GLY A 51 9.16 2.70 4.77
C GLY A 51 7.80 3.38 4.66
N TRP A 52 7.15 3.26 3.51
CA TRP A 52 5.81 3.80 3.28
C TRP A 52 4.99 2.93 2.33
N VAL A 53 3.67 3.10 2.42
CA VAL A 53 2.71 2.57 1.44
C VAL A 53 1.88 3.70 0.88
N LEU A 54 1.60 3.66 -0.42
CA LEU A 54 0.58 4.47 -1.08
C LEU A 54 -0.57 3.54 -1.50
N THR A 55 -1.80 3.85 -1.10
CA THR A 55 -3.02 3.18 -1.54
C THR A 55 -3.94 4.20 -2.19
N ARG A 56 -4.28 4.03 -3.46
CA ARG A 56 -5.14 4.99 -4.18
C ARG A 56 -6.16 4.30 -5.09
N VAL A 57 -7.31 4.94 -5.26
CA VAL A 57 -8.29 4.54 -6.27
C VAL A 57 -7.78 5.00 -7.64
N SER A 58 -7.91 4.15 -8.65
CA SER A 58 -7.65 4.56 -10.03
C SER A 58 -8.80 5.44 -10.55
N VAL A 59 -8.45 6.55 -11.22
CA VAL A 59 -9.43 7.50 -11.75
C VAL A 59 -10.14 6.96 -13.00
N THR A 60 -9.43 6.17 -13.81
CA THR A 60 -9.89 5.77 -15.14
C THR A 60 -10.31 4.31 -15.25
N GLU A 61 -9.98 3.48 -14.26
CA GLU A 61 -10.20 2.03 -14.29
C GLU A 61 -10.69 1.55 -12.91
N PRO A 62 -11.56 0.51 -12.86
CA PRO A 62 -12.04 -0.07 -11.60
C PRO A 62 -10.94 -0.92 -10.95
N LEU A 63 -9.99 -0.24 -10.31
CA LEU A 63 -8.91 -0.87 -9.57
C LEU A 63 -8.41 0.02 -8.43
N VAL A 64 -7.85 -0.64 -7.41
CA VAL A 64 -7.00 0.00 -6.41
C VAL A 64 -5.53 -0.20 -6.79
N THR A 65 -4.70 0.83 -6.60
CA THR A 65 -3.26 0.75 -6.81
C THR A 65 -2.54 0.87 -5.48
N LEU A 66 -1.59 -0.04 -5.26
CA LEU A 66 -0.67 -0.03 -4.13
C LEU A 66 0.76 0.18 -4.61
N ARG A 67 1.55 0.92 -3.82
CA ARG A 67 3.00 1.04 -4.01
C ARG A 67 3.69 1.07 -2.65
N PHE A 68 4.78 0.33 -2.53
CA PHE A 68 5.55 0.21 -1.29
C PHE A 68 7.00 0.58 -1.54
N GLU A 69 7.60 1.24 -0.56
CA GLU A 69 9.05 1.44 -0.46
C GLU A 69 9.46 1.13 0.97
N ALA A 70 10.62 0.50 1.14
CA ALA A 70 11.14 0.19 2.47
C ALA A 70 12.67 0.30 2.51
N HIS A 71 13.23 0.32 3.72
CA HIS A 71 14.67 0.39 3.90
C HIS A 71 15.39 -0.91 3.49
N THR A 72 14.72 -2.06 3.60
CA THR A 72 15.25 -3.37 3.25
C THR A 72 14.20 -4.23 2.54
N GLN A 73 14.64 -5.29 1.85
CA GLN A 73 13.72 -6.25 1.21
C GLN A 73 12.83 -6.96 2.25
N HIS A 74 13.37 -7.21 3.44
CA HIS A 74 12.63 -7.83 4.54
C HIS A 74 11.52 -6.90 5.05
N ASP A 75 11.83 -5.62 5.27
CA ASP A 75 10.84 -4.62 5.66
C ASP A 75 9.77 -4.44 4.59
N LEU A 76 10.15 -4.50 3.30
CA LEU A 76 9.21 -4.41 2.20
C LEU A 76 8.19 -5.56 2.23
N VAL A 77 8.63 -6.78 2.54
CA VAL A 77 7.74 -7.94 2.69
C VAL A 77 6.83 -7.76 3.91
N ILE A 78 7.37 -7.30 5.04
CA ILE A 78 6.57 -7.03 6.26
C ILE A 78 5.51 -5.96 5.99
N LEU A 79 5.87 -4.83 5.37
CA LEU A 79 4.92 -3.76 5.05
C LEU A 79 3.79 -4.24 4.14
N GLN A 80 4.13 -5.01 3.09
CA GLN A 80 3.12 -5.61 2.21
C GLN A 80 2.17 -6.54 2.98
N GLN A 81 2.70 -7.38 3.87
CA GLN A 81 1.88 -8.27 4.71
C GLN A 81 0.98 -7.51 5.67
N MET A 82 1.52 -6.49 6.37
CA MET A 82 0.75 -5.66 7.30
C MET A 82 -0.40 -4.94 6.59
N VAL A 83 -0.14 -4.30 5.46
CA VAL A 83 -1.17 -3.58 4.71
C VAL A 83 -2.22 -4.55 4.15
N ARG A 84 -1.80 -5.70 3.62
CA ARG A 84 -2.72 -6.74 3.18
C ARG A 84 -3.67 -7.19 4.29
N GLN A 85 -3.16 -7.35 5.51
CA GLN A 85 -3.96 -7.76 6.68
C GLN A 85 -4.86 -6.65 7.25
N ALA A 86 -4.57 -5.38 6.94
CA ALA A 86 -5.38 -4.24 7.40
C ALA A 86 -6.78 -4.20 6.79
N SER A 87 -7.00 -4.86 5.65
CA SER A 87 -8.28 -4.90 4.95
C SER A 87 -8.63 -6.33 4.56
N PRO A 88 -9.76 -6.89 5.06
CA PRO A 88 -10.24 -8.20 4.63
C PRO A 88 -10.50 -8.27 3.11
N LEU A 89 -10.99 -7.17 2.51
CA LEU A 89 -11.19 -7.07 1.08
C LEU A 89 -9.86 -7.12 0.33
N LEU A 90 -8.86 -6.37 0.83
CA LEU A 90 -7.54 -6.38 0.22
C LEU A 90 -6.90 -7.77 0.29
N ALA A 91 -7.01 -8.45 1.42
CA ALA A 91 -6.51 -9.82 1.59
C ALA A 91 -7.16 -10.83 0.62
N GLN A 92 -8.41 -10.58 0.21
CA GLN A 92 -9.16 -11.39 -0.74
C GLN A 92 -8.71 -11.16 -2.18
N ILE A 93 -8.51 -9.90 -2.59
CA ILE A 93 -8.18 -9.55 -3.99
C ILE A 93 -6.66 -9.53 -4.27
N TRP A 94 -5.84 -9.46 -3.23
CA TRP A 94 -4.39 -9.54 -3.31
C TRP A 94 -3.91 -10.88 -2.73
N PRO A 95 -3.69 -11.91 -3.58
CA PRO A 95 -3.25 -13.21 -3.10
C PRO A 95 -1.85 -13.12 -2.46
N ALA A 96 -1.55 -14.08 -1.59
CA ALA A 96 -0.24 -14.17 -0.96
C ALA A 96 0.85 -14.24 -2.03
N MET A 97 1.90 -13.42 -1.89
CA MET A 97 3.05 -13.51 -2.79
C MET A 97 3.69 -14.90 -2.60
N PRO A 98 3.96 -15.65 -3.68
CA PRO A 98 4.77 -16.85 -3.57
C PRO A 98 6.13 -16.45 -2.97
N GLY A 99 6.54 -17.16 -1.92
CA GLY A 99 7.81 -16.93 -1.23
C GLY A 99 9.03 -17.30 -2.06
#